data_AF-A0A839SUF3-F1
#
_entry.id   AF-A0A839SUF3-F1
#
_cell.length_a   1.000
_cell.length_b   1.000
_cell.length_c   1.000
_cell.angle_alpha   90.00
_cell.angle_beta   90.00
_cell.angle_gamma   90.00
#
_symmetry.space_group_name_H-M   'P 1'
#
loop_
_entity.id
_entity.type
_entity.pdbx_description
1 polymer ?
#
loop_
_entity_poly.entity_id
_entity_poly.type
_entity_poly.pdbx_seq_one_letter_code
_entity_poly.pdbx_strand_id
1 'polypeptide(L)'
;MAFTGNIDGAPTGNPWLDSLIAGGAWSDGDGGTVSITYYLQSGNDPFNVFPSTGKVWDSYEIAGIELAFSLWEAVANIDFVENGGSANSDIWYWVTDNQGASGTLGWHEIPGFDVGEPLYGVFNYQGTGWTELGLAQGGYGFVTYIHEIGHGLGLAHPHDGGPAADGTVFPGVSSPFGDYGLYDLNQGVFTTMSYNTGFETRFPFHSNLNYGYEGTPMALDIAAVQAIYGANTTYASGSDIYTLPTVNASGTFWAAIWDTGGFDTITANGTNLNVVIDLRPAPLSGENAGGYVSAAQGIVGGFTIAANVLIEGAEGGSGADSLVGNGADNLLVGNNGNDMLFGLTGNDDLYGGIGLDTIHSDSGNDLLSGGDGNDNLYAYSGDDLIMGGGGNDFIDGGSGIDTAIFEGNIAEYSIAGSGNTLTVTDVLDGSDGTDTLVWVEFLQFNDTTVAASDYQGSNSIALASYTPPASLSRMDASFGDDDALQALV
;
A
#
# COMPACT_ATOMS: atom_id res chain seq x y z
N MET A 1 17.12 -30.50 -0.34
CA MET A 1 18.09 -30.17 0.74
C MET A 1 17.73 -30.93 2.02
N ALA A 2 18.43 -30.75 3.14
CA ALA A 2 17.98 -31.34 4.42
C ALA A 2 16.92 -30.40 5.03
N PHE A 3 15.69 -30.88 5.23
CA PHE A 3 14.69 -30.17 6.02
C PHE A 3 15.31 -29.72 7.35
N THR A 4 15.29 -28.43 7.64
CA THR A 4 15.31 -28.01 9.04
C THR A 4 13.98 -28.44 9.63
N GLY A 5 14.04 -29.18 10.74
CA GLY A 5 12.86 -29.70 11.42
C GLY A 5 11.83 -28.61 11.73
N ASN A 6 10.62 -29.04 12.09
CA ASN A 6 9.50 -28.16 12.45
C ASN A 6 10.00 -26.84 13.01
N ILE A 7 9.78 -25.76 12.27
CA ILE A 7 9.71 -24.45 12.90
C ILE A 7 8.43 -24.57 13.73
N ASP A 8 8.56 -25.07 14.96
CA ASP A 8 7.50 -25.07 15.98
C ASP A 8 6.79 -23.73 15.82
N GLY A 9 5.51 -23.73 15.39
CA GLY A 9 4.89 -22.62 14.65
C GLY A 9 5.25 -21.32 15.34
N ALA A 10 6.27 -20.62 14.83
CA ALA A 10 7.08 -19.77 15.69
C ALA A 10 6.14 -18.72 16.27
N PRO A 11 5.85 -18.71 17.59
CA PRO A 11 4.88 -17.78 18.11
C PRO A 11 5.57 -16.42 18.05
N THR A 12 5.33 -15.71 16.95
CA THR A 12 5.65 -14.31 16.76
C THR A 12 4.93 -13.48 17.82
N GLY A 13 3.94 -14.08 18.51
CA GLY A 13 3.03 -13.43 19.44
C GLY A 13 1.91 -12.72 18.71
N ASN A 14 1.85 -12.88 17.39
CA ASN A 14 0.87 -12.29 16.51
C ASN A 14 -0.11 -13.37 16.04
N PRO A 15 -1.39 -13.29 16.42
CA PRO A 15 -2.33 -14.36 16.13
C PRO A 15 -2.61 -14.54 14.62
N TRP A 16 -2.42 -13.51 13.80
CA TRP A 16 -2.60 -13.62 12.35
C TRP A 16 -1.39 -14.33 11.71
N LEU A 17 -0.17 -13.96 12.08
CA LEU A 17 1.04 -14.60 11.54
C LEU A 17 1.18 -16.04 12.05
N ASP A 18 0.93 -16.27 13.33
CA ASP A 18 1.01 -17.59 13.96
C ASP A 18 -0.02 -18.57 13.35
N SER A 19 -1.10 -18.05 12.76
CA SER A 19 -2.08 -18.87 12.01
C SER A 19 -1.66 -19.14 10.57
N LEU A 20 -0.88 -18.25 9.95
CA LEU A 20 -0.37 -18.46 8.59
C LEU A 20 0.87 -19.34 8.55
N ILE A 21 1.66 -19.44 9.62
CA ILE A 21 2.87 -20.25 9.62
C ILE A 21 2.50 -21.71 9.90
N ALA A 22 2.58 -22.56 8.87
CA ALA A 22 2.17 -23.96 8.93
C ALA A 22 3.13 -24.85 9.74
N GLY A 23 4.28 -24.31 10.16
CA GLY A 23 5.24 -24.95 11.06
C GLY A 23 6.40 -25.68 10.38
N GLY A 24 6.55 -25.60 9.06
CA GLY A 24 7.60 -26.27 8.31
C GLY A 24 8.14 -25.39 7.19
N ALA A 25 9.44 -25.50 6.91
CA ALA A 25 10.14 -24.58 6.02
C ALA A 25 11.41 -25.20 5.40
N TRP A 26 11.88 -24.56 4.33
CA TRP A 26 13.17 -24.86 3.71
C TRP A 26 14.34 -24.24 4.48
N SER A 27 15.53 -24.82 4.35
CA SER A 27 16.76 -24.22 4.84
C SER A 27 17.98 -24.77 4.09
N ASP A 28 18.97 -23.90 3.90
CA ASP A 28 20.32 -24.20 3.41
C ASP A 28 21.34 -24.42 4.54
N GLY A 29 20.96 -24.09 5.79
CA GLY A 29 21.79 -24.16 6.98
C GLY A 29 22.93 -23.13 7.05
N ASP A 30 23.00 -22.17 6.12
CA ASP A 30 24.05 -21.14 6.07
C ASP A 30 23.59 -19.75 6.51
N GLY A 31 22.26 -19.55 6.62
CA GLY A 31 21.64 -18.31 7.10
C GLY A 31 21.58 -17.21 6.06
N GLY A 32 21.79 -17.53 4.79
CA GLY A 32 21.59 -16.65 3.64
C GLY A 32 20.25 -16.86 2.95
N THR A 33 20.22 -16.58 1.65
CA THR A 33 19.07 -16.80 0.77
C THR A 33 18.87 -18.29 0.52
N VAL A 34 17.68 -18.80 0.85
CA VAL A 34 17.35 -20.21 0.68
C VAL A 34 17.04 -20.52 -0.78
N SER A 35 17.92 -21.24 -1.46
CA SER A 35 17.70 -21.69 -2.84
C SER A 35 16.81 -22.93 -2.91
N ILE A 36 15.62 -22.83 -3.49
CA ILE A 36 14.67 -23.94 -3.67
C ILE A 36 14.70 -24.38 -5.12
N THR A 37 15.21 -25.58 -5.38
CA THR A 37 15.26 -26.11 -6.75
C THR A 37 13.91 -26.68 -7.17
N TYR A 38 13.44 -26.32 -8.37
CA TYR A 38 12.17 -26.84 -8.88
C TYR A 38 12.32 -27.52 -10.24
N TYR A 39 11.35 -28.36 -10.59
CA TYR A 39 11.25 -28.97 -11.91
C TYR A 39 9.81 -28.90 -12.44
N LEU A 40 9.65 -28.32 -13.64
CA LEU A 40 8.38 -28.35 -14.36
C LEU A 40 8.25 -29.66 -15.13
N GLN A 41 7.52 -30.62 -14.55
CA GLN A 41 7.32 -31.93 -15.14
C GLN A 41 6.52 -31.81 -16.45
N SER A 42 7.03 -32.49 -17.49
CA SER A 42 6.40 -32.55 -18.80
C SER A 42 5.54 -33.81 -18.94
N GLY A 43 4.23 -33.65 -19.15
CA GLY A 43 3.32 -34.78 -19.40
C GLY A 43 2.80 -35.44 -18.12
N ASN A 44 2.57 -36.76 -18.15
CA ASN A 44 1.85 -37.47 -17.08
C ASN A 44 2.58 -37.43 -15.72
N ASP A 45 1.78 -37.47 -14.66
CA ASP A 45 2.20 -37.71 -13.27
C ASP A 45 3.12 -38.95 -13.22
N PRO A 46 4.41 -38.78 -12.91
CA PRO A 46 5.39 -39.85 -12.87
C PRO A 46 5.31 -40.69 -11.59
N PHE A 47 4.62 -40.18 -10.56
CA PHE A 47 4.48 -40.79 -9.25
C PHE A 47 3.13 -41.52 -9.11
N ASN A 48 2.20 -41.28 -10.04
CA ASN A 48 0.85 -41.82 -10.03
C ASN A 48 0.16 -41.56 -8.67
N VAL A 49 0.43 -40.38 -8.09
CA VAL A 49 -0.24 -39.86 -6.89
C VAL A 49 -1.71 -39.66 -7.21
N PHE A 50 -2.03 -39.29 -8.46
CA PHE A 50 -3.40 -39.26 -8.97
C PHE A 50 -3.51 -39.92 -10.36
N PRO A 51 -4.46 -40.86 -10.59
CA PRO A 51 -4.65 -41.50 -11.88
C PRO A 51 -5.22 -40.50 -12.89
N SER A 52 -4.35 -39.72 -13.53
CA SER A 52 -4.71 -38.52 -14.28
C SER A 52 -3.88 -38.33 -15.55
N THR A 53 -4.36 -37.45 -16.43
CA THR A 53 -3.63 -37.08 -17.65
C THR A 53 -2.91 -35.75 -17.41
N GLY A 54 -1.60 -35.82 -17.16
CA GLY A 54 -0.77 -34.61 -17.12
C GLY A 54 -0.50 -34.11 -18.54
N LYS A 55 -0.28 -32.79 -18.69
CA LYS A 55 0.06 -32.19 -19.99
C LYS A 55 1.43 -31.51 -19.96
N VAL A 56 1.88 -31.10 -21.14
CA VAL A 56 3.05 -30.22 -21.26
C VAL A 56 2.60 -28.81 -20.88
N TRP A 57 3.43 -28.11 -20.12
CA TRP A 57 3.21 -26.70 -19.80
C TRP A 57 3.24 -25.86 -21.08
N ASP A 58 2.20 -25.05 -21.26
CA ASP A 58 2.13 -24.04 -22.30
C ASP A 58 2.97 -22.82 -21.89
N SER A 59 3.39 -22.00 -22.85
CA SER A 59 4.28 -20.86 -22.57
C SER A 59 3.69 -19.82 -21.61
N TYR A 60 2.38 -19.61 -21.63
CA TYR A 60 1.71 -18.68 -20.71
C TYR A 60 1.57 -19.27 -19.29
N GLU A 61 1.53 -20.60 -19.15
CA GLU A 61 1.53 -21.26 -17.84
C GLU A 61 2.92 -21.15 -17.21
N ILE A 62 3.99 -21.37 -17.99
CA ILE A 62 5.38 -21.17 -17.57
C ILE A 62 5.60 -19.71 -17.14
N ALA A 63 5.19 -18.75 -17.95
CA ALA A 63 5.32 -17.33 -17.62
C ALA A 63 4.54 -16.97 -16.33
N GLY A 64 3.36 -17.55 -16.11
CA GLY A 64 2.56 -17.32 -14.91
C GLY A 64 3.22 -17.84 -13.64
N ILE A 65 3.72 -19.08 -13.65
CA ILE A 65 4.37 -19.66 -12.46
C ILE A 65 5.72 -19.01 -12.18
N GLU A 66 6.51 -18.67 -13.20
CA GLU A 66 7.79 -17.94 -13.05
C GLU A 66 7.57 -16.54 -12.47
N LEU A 67 6.51 -15.84 -12.90
CA LEU A 67 6.14 -14.57 -12.27
C LEU A 67 5.76 -14.77 -10.80
N ALA A 68 4.96 -15.79 -10.47
CA ALA A 68 4.59 -16.07 -9.09
C ALA A 68 5.79 -16.41 -8.20
N PHE A 69 6.81 -17.12 -8.71
CA PHE A 69 8.08 -17.30 -7.99
C PHE A 69 8.77 -15.97 -7.72
N SER A 70 8.94 -15.13 -8.74
CA SER A 70 9.63 -13.84 -8.60
C SER A 70 8.96 -12.90 -7.60
N LEU A 71 7.64 -12.99 -7.43
CA LEU A 71 6.88 -12.20 -6.47
C LEU A 71 7.15 -12.64 -5.01
N TRP A 72 7.40 -13.93 -4.78
CA TRP A 72 7.81 -14.43 -3.47
C TRP A 72 9.28 -14.11 -3.17
N GLU A 73 10.16 -14.21 -4.17
CA GLU A 73 11.58 -13.80 -4.07
C GLU A 73 11.75 -12.30 -3.82
N ALA A 74 10.85 -11.48 -4.35
CA ALA A 74 10.86 -10.04 -4.14
C ALA A 74 10.77 -9.68 -2.64
N VAL A 75 10.03 -10.47 -1.85
CA VAL A 75 9.68 -10.11 -0.47
C VAL A 75 10.47 -10.86 0.59
N ALA A 76 11.11 -11.99 0.25
CA ALA A 76 11.81 -12.85 1.21
C ALA A 76 13.17 -13.34 0.69
N ASN A 77 14.07 -13.75 1.58
CA ASN A 77 15.37 -14.30 1.21
C ASN A 77 15.25 -15.76 0.74
N ILE A 78 14.58 -15.95 -0.39
CA ILE A 78 14.42 -17.21 -1.10
C ILE A 78 14.75 -17.02 -2.58
N ASP A 79 15.12 -18.11 -3.26
CA ASP A 79 15.45 -18.11 -4.69
C ASP A 79 14.97 -19.42 -5.33
N PHE A 80 14.07 -19.36 -6.29
CA PHE A 80 13.58 -20.52 -7.03
C PHE A 80 14.48 -20.79 -8.24
N VAL A 81 15.13 -21.95 -8.22
CA VAL A 81 16.11 -22.31 -9.25
C VAL A 81 15.60 -23.46 -10.10
N GLU A 82 15.31 -23.22 -11.38
CA GLU A 82 14.90 -24.30 -12.28
C GLU A 82 16.03 -25.32 -12.44
N ASN A 83 15.74 -26.56 -12.10
CA ASN A 83 16.61 -27.70 -12.31
C ASN A 83 15.99 -28.57 -13.41
N GLY A 84 16.49 -28.43 -14.64
CA GLY A 84 16.01 -29.14 -15.84
C GLY A 84 16.15 -30.68 -15.83
N GLY A 85 16.43 -31.29 -14.68
CA GLY A 85 16.46 -32.72 -14.44
C GLY A 85 15.77 -33.10 -13.13
N SER A 86 14.89 -34.09 -13.19
CA SER A 86 13.90 -34.35 -12.15
C SER A 86 14.44 -35.02 -10.87
N ALA A 87 15.52 -35.81 -10.95
CA ALA A 87 15.93 -36.69 -9.83
C ALA A 87 16.45 -35.98 -8.55
N ASN A 88 16.70 -34.66 -8.57
CA ASN A 88 17.28 -33.92 -7.45
C ASN A 88 16.63 -32.57 -7.16
N SER A 89 15.49 -32.25 -7.78
CA SER A 89 14.77 -31.00 -7.46
C SER A 89 14.04 -31.13 -6.13
N ASP A 90 13.97 -30.05 -5.37
CA ASP A 90 13.24 -29.99 -4.09
C ASP A 90 11.72 -30.06 -4.33
N ILE A 91 11.22 -29.38 -5.37
CA ILE A 91 9.79 -29.36 -5.72
C ILE A 91 9.57 -29.79 -7.17
N TRP A 92 8.58 -30.64 -7.41
CA TRP A 92 8.07 -30.92 -8.75
C TRP A 92 6.70 -30.28 -8.95
N TYR A 93 6.60 -29.51 -10.03
CA TYR A 93 5.35 -28.91 -10.45
C TYR A 93 4.81 -29.58 -11.70
N TRP A 94 3.50 -29.85 -11.75
CA TRP A 94 2.84 -30.27 -12.98
C TRP A 94 1.41 -29.75 -13.10
N VAL A 95 0.95 -29.73 -14.35
CA VAL A 95 -0.44 -29.42 -14.71
C VAL A 95 -1.19 -30.71 -15.01
N THR A 96 -2.37 -30.87 -14.41
CA THR A 96 -3.22 -32.07 -14.54
C THR A 96 -4.70 -31.72 -14.71
N ASP A 97 -5.51 -32.73 -15.02
CA ASP A 97 -6.95 -32.59 -15.18
C ASP A 97 -7.70 -32.61 -13.82
N ASN A 98 -9.03 -32.42 -13.85
CA ASN A 98 -9.86 -32.44 -12.64
C ASN A 98 -9.77 -33.75 -11.84
N GLN A 99 -9.47 -34.89 -12.47
CA GLN A 99 -9.30 -36.15 -11.75
C GLN A 99 -7.98 -36.16 -11.01
N GLY A 100 -6.93 -35.60 -11.63
CA GLY A 100 -5.62 -35.40 -11.03
C GLY A 100 -5.64 -34.45 -9.84
N ALA A 101 -6.35 -33.34 -9.96
CA ALA A 101 -6.45 -32.36 -8.88
C ALA A 101 -7.55 -32.69 -7.85
N SER A 102 -8.21 -33.86 -7.93
CA SER A 102 -9.36 -34.20 -7.07
C SER A 102 -10.46 -33.12 -7.01
N GLY A 103 -10.62 -32.36 -8.10
CA GLY A 103 -11.58 -31.26 -8.23
C GLY A 103 -11.15 -29.92 -7.60
N THR A 104 -9.95 -29.80 -7.05
CA THR A 104 -9.38 -28.51 -6.58
C THR A 104 -8.79 -27.73 -7.75
N LEU A 105 -8.48 -26.44 -7.54
CA LEU A 105 -7.83 -25.59 -8.55
C LEU A 105 -6.31 -25.79 -8.55
N GLY A 106 -5.74 -25.90 -7.35
CA GLY A 106 -4.37 -26.28 -7.10
C GLY A 106 -4.27 -27.16 -5.86
N TRP A 107 -3.08 -27.67 -5.60
CA TRP A 107 -2.70 -28.31 -4.35
C TRP A 107 -1.18 -28.32 -4.21
N HIS A 108 -0.68 -28.12 -2.99
CA HIS A 108 0.74 -28.18 -2.69
C HIS A 108 1.00 -28.89 -1.35
N GLU A 109 2.09 -29.66 -1.29
CA GLU A 109 2.61 -30.25 -0.05
C GLU A 109 3.33 -29.21 0.81
N ILE A 110 3.27 -29.37 2.13
CA ILE A 110 3.90 -28.41 3.05
C ILE A 110 5.26 -28.97 3.51
N PRO A 111 6.36 -28.21 3.36
CA PRO A 111 7.69 -28.68 3.79
C PRO A 111 7.69 -29.17 5.23
N GLY A 112 8.35 -30.31 5.48
CA GLY A 112 8.51 -30.87 6.83
C GLY A 112 7.35 -31.74 7.35
N PHE A 113 6.20 -31.76 6.69
CA PHE A 113 5.05 -32.61 7.08
C PHE A 113 4.80 -33.77 6.13
N ASP A 114 5.04 -33.55 4.84
CA ASP A 114 4.93 -34.60 3.83
C ASP A 114 6.29 -35.32 3.67
N VAL A 115 6.28 -36.65 3.74
CA VAL A 115 7.48 -37.49 3.94
C VAL A 115 8.09 -38.08 2.65
N GLY A 116 7.76 -37.51 1.48
CA GLY A 116 8.30 -37.91 0.19
C GLY A 116 9.07 -36.77 -0.46
N GLU A 117 10.36 -36.97 -0.75
CA GLU A 117 11.10 -36.08 -1.65
C GLU A 117 11.00 -36.65 -3.07
N PRO A 118 10.75 -35.81 -4.09
CA PRO A 118 10.51 -34.35 -4.03
C PRO A 118 9.13 -34.01 -3.45
N LEU A 119 8.94 -32.77 -2.97
CA LEU A 119 7.60 -32.26 -2.69
C LEU A 119 6.83 -31.97 -3.99
N TYR A 120 5.51 -31.94 -3.89
CA TYR A 120 4.62 -31.79 -5.04
C TYR A 120 3.78 -30.50 -5.01
N GLY A 121 3.74 -29.82 -6.15
CA GLY A 121 2.80 -28.75 -6.46
C GLY A 121 2.02 -29.07 -7.74
N VAL A 122 0.69 -29.01 -7.68
CA VAL A 122 -0.19 -29.47 -8.76
C VAL A 122 -1.20 -28.40 -9.11
N PHE A 123 -1.39 -28.17 -10.41
CA PHE A 123 -2.39 -27.22 -10.90
C PHE A 123 -3.37 -27.87 -11.87
N ASN A 124 -4.64 -27.51 -11.75
CA ASN A 124 -5.72 -28.08 -12.54
C ASN A 124 -5.98 -27.26 -13.81
N TYR A 125 -5.56 -27.78 -14.97
CA TYR A 125 -5.76 -27.06 -16.23
C TYR A 125 -7.22 -27.01 -16.71
N GLN A 126 -8.10 -27.78 -16.07
CA GLN A 126 -9.55 -27.73 -16.29
C GLN A 126 -10.29 -26.97 -15.19
N GLY A 127 -9.54 -26.39 -14.26
CA GLY A 127 -10.04 -25.57 -13.17
C GLY A 127 -10.60 -24.24 -13.66
N THR A 128 -11.42 -23.62 -12.81
CA THR A 128 -11.95 -22.28 -13.06
C THR A 128 -10.80 -21.27 -13.07
N GLY A 129 -10.78 -20.36 -14.05
CA GLY A 129 -9.72 -19.36 -14.19
C GLY A 129 -8.48 -19.83 -14.98
N TRP A 130 -8.41 -21.11 -15.38
CA TRP A 130 -7.25 -21.65 -16.11
C TRP A 130 -7.29 -21.31 -17.61
N THR A 131 -7.03 -20.04 -17.93
CA THR A 131 -6.95 -19.51 -19.29
C THR A 131 -5.78 -18.53 -19.39
N GLU A 132 -5.33 -18.17 -20.58
CA GLU A 132 -4.24 -17.19 -20.77
C GLU A 132 -4.49 -15.88 -19.99
N LEU A 133 -5.72 -15.35 -20.02
CA LEU A 133 -6.08 -14.12 -19.29
C LEU A 133 -6.30 -14.37 -17.79
N GLY A 134 -6.79 -15.55 -17.40
CA GLY A 134 -6.97 -15.89 -16.00
C GLY A 134 -5.67 -16.23 -15.27
N LEU A 135 -4.61 -16.58 -16.02
CA LEU A 135 -3.24 -16.78 -15.52
C LEU A 135 -2.37 -15.52 -15.67
N ALA A 136 -2.88 -14.44 -16.24
CA ALA A 136 -2.22 -13.14 -16.16
C ALA A 136 -2.35 -12.56 -14.74
N GLN A 137 -1.39 -11.71 -14.33
CA GLN A 137 -1.39 -11.09 -13.01
C GLN A 137 -2.72 -10.38 -12.70
N GLY A 138 -3.33 -10.75 -11.57
CA GLY A 138 -4.67 -10.32 -11.18
C GLY A 138 -5.81 -11.26 -11.56
N GLY A 139 -5.57 -12.28 -12.36
CA GLY A 139 -6.56 -13.30 -12.70
C GLY A 139 -6.73 -14.38 -11.61
N TYR A 140 -7.86 -15.08 -11.65
CA TYR A 140 -8.23 -16.09 -10.65
C TYR A 140 -7.33 -17.34 -10.70
N GLY A 141 -6.87 -17.72 -11.90
CA GLY A 141 -5.90 -18.80 -12.02
C GLY A 141 -4.51 -18.36 -11.54
N PHE A 142 -4.15 -17.08 -11.72
CA PHE A 142 -2.88 -16.55 -11.27
C PHE A 142 -2.76 -16.50 -9.74
N VAL A 143 -3.81 -16.07 -9.02
CA VAL A 143 -3.82 -16.14 -7.56
C VAL A 143 -3.65 -17.57 -7.05
N THR A 144 -4.15 -18.58 -7.80
CA THR A 144 -3.92 -19.99 -7.47
C THR A 144 -2.41 -20.33 -7.50
N TYR A 145 -1.62 -19.78 -8.42
CA TYR A 145 -0.16 -19.96 -8.38
C TYR A 145 0.45 -19.41 -7.09
N ILE A 146 0.15 -18.15 -6.76
CA ILE A 146 0.71 -17.50 -5.57
C ILE A 146 0.33 -18.28 -4.31
N HIS A 147 -0.94 -18.69 -4.21
CA HIS A 147 -1.49 -19.43 -3.08
C HIS A 147 -0.78 -20.77 -2.86
N GLU A 148 -0.71 -21.61 -3.89
CA GLU A 148 -0.09 -22.94 -3.76
C GLU A 148 1.42 -22.84 -3.51
N ILE A 149 2.11 -21.84 -4.10
CA ILE A 149 3.52 -21.59 -3.80
C ILE A 149 3.67 -21.14 -2.33
N GLY A 150 2.72 -20.38 -1.77
CA GLY A 150 2.68 -20.04 -0.35
C GLY A 150 2.69 -21.28 0.54
N HIS A 151 1.88 -22.29 0.23
CA HIS A 151 1.95 -23.60 0.91
C HIS A 151 3.32 -24.27 0.75
N GLY A 152 3.89 -24.25 -0.45
CA GLY A 152 5.24 -24.74 -0.72
C GLY A 152 6.35 -24.01 0.01
N LEU A 153 6.07 -22.81 0.53
CA LEU A 153 6.95 -22.03 1.38
C LEU A 153 6.66 -22.20 2.88
N GLY A 154 5.64 -22.98 3.25
CA GLY A 154 5.30 -23.25 4.65
C GLY A 154 4.15 -22.41 5.19
N LEU A 155 3.32 -21.83 4.34
CA LEU A 155 2.14 -21.08 4.78
C LEU A 155 0.89 -21.97 4.83
N ALA A 156 -0.04 -21.61 5.72
CA ALA A 156 -1.29 -22.29 6.00
C ALA A 156 -2.49 -21.41 5.64
N HIS A 157 -3.68 -22.00 5.57
CA HIS A 157 -4.88 -21.21 5.43
C HIS A 157 -5.27 -20.53 6.75
N PRO A 158 -5.90 -19.35 6.68
CA PRO A 158 -6.49 -18.68 7.84
C PRO A 158 -7.54 -19.50 8.62
N HIS A 159 -8.13 -20.54 8.02
CA HIS A 159 -9.25 -21.29 8.59
C HIS A 159 -8.89 -22.68 9.12
N ASP A 160 -7.67 -23.17 8.89
CA ASP A 160 -7.22 -24.49 9.36
C ASP A 160 -5.86 -24.49 10.06
N GLY A 161 -5.02 -23.46 9.88
CA GLY A 161 -3.73 -23.34 10.56
C GLY A 161 -2.68 -24.37 10.11
N GLY A 162 -2.96 -25.12 9.04
CA GLY A 162 -2.04 -26.12 8.50
C GLY A 162 -1.94 -27.40 9.34
N PRO A 163 -0.94 -28.25 9.03
CA PRO A 163 -0.82 -29.60 9.57
C PRO A 163 -0.12 -29.68 10.93
N ALA A 164 0.49 -28.60 11.42
CA ALA A 164 1.17 -28.58 12.71
C ALA A 164 0.21 -28.84 13.89
N ALA A 165 0.71 -29.51 14.93
CA ALA A 165 -0.11 -29.89 16.09
C ALA A 165 -0.58 -28.67 16.92
N ASP A 166 0.15 -27.57 16.81
CA ASP A 166 -0.08 -26.26 17.42
C ASP A 166 -0.67 -25.24 16.44
N GLY A 167 -1.03 -25.66 15.21
CA GLY A 167 -1.66 -24.80 14.21
C GLY A 167 -2.88 -24.06 14.76
N THR A 168 -2.96 -22.77 14.44
CA THR A 168 -4.05 -21.88 14.88
C THR A 168 -4.77 -21.28 13.68
N VAL A 169 -5.99 -20.78 13.91
CA VAL A 169 -6.80 -20.12 12.88
C VAL A 169 -6.90 -18.64 13.18
N PHE A 170 -7.15 -17.85 12.14
CA PHE A 170 -7.39 -16.41 12.29
C PHE A 170 -8.44 -16.17 13.37
N PRO A 171 -8.24 -15.16 14.24
CA PRO A 171 -9.22 -14.84 15.27
C PRO A 171 -10.63 -14.72 14.69
N GLY A 172 -11.59 -15.47 15.23
CA GLY A 172 -12.98 -15.43 14.80
C GLY A 172 -13.33 -16.28 13.57
N VAL A 173 -12.36 -16.92 12.90
CA VAL A 173 -12.62 -17.77 11.73
C VAL A 173 -13.00 -19.20 12.16
N SER A 174 -14.02 -19.73 11.51
CA SER A 174 -14.57 -21.08 11.75
C SER A 174 -14.98 -21.81 10.47
N SER A 175 -14.99 -21.12 9.33
CA SER A 175 -15.35 -21.66 8.01
C SER A 175 -14.36 -21.15 6.94
N PRO A 176 -14.06 -21.96 5.92
CA PRO A 176 -13.20 -21.53 4.81
C PRO A 176 -13.81 -20.40 3.96
N PHE A 177 -15.13 -20.42 3.76
CA PHE A 177 -15.83 -19.49 2.86
C PHE A 177 -16.89 -18.68 3.60
N GLY A 178 -17.02 -17.40 3.23
CA GLY A 178 -18.04 -16.49 3.74
C GLY A 178 -17.88 -16.14 5.22
N ASP A 179 -16.70 -16.40 5.78
CA ASP A 179 -16.34 -16.11 7.17
C ASP A 179 -15.06 -15.27 7.16
N TYR A 180 -15.23 -13.97 7.40
CA TYR A 180 -14.16 -12.98 7.31
C TYR A 180 -13.40 -12.81 8.63
N GLY A 181 -13.82 -13.50 9.70
CA GLY A 181 -13.16 -13.45 11.01
C GLY A 181 -13.23 -12.08 11.70
N LEU A 182 -12.39 -11.90 12.71
CA LEU A 182 -12.29 -10.66 13.47
C LEU A 182 -11.70 -9.55 12.58
N TYR A 183 -12.36 -8.39 12.57
CA TYR A 183 -12.02 -7.23 11.73
C TYR A 183 -12.04 -7.50 10.23
N ASP A 184 -12.72 -8.56 9.79
CA ASP A 184 -12.82 -8.96 8.39
C ASP A 184 -11.44 -9.25 7.73
N LEU A 185 -10.44 -9.68 8.51
CA LEU A 185 -9.07 -9.89 8.03
C LEU A 185 -8.86 -11.22 7.27
N ASN A 186 -9.80 -12.17 7.31
CA ASN A 186 -9.76 -13.38 6.48
C ASN A 186 -10.31 -13.11 5.08
N GLN A 187 -9.57 -12.31 4.31
CA GLN A 187 -9.89 -11.95 2.94
C GLN A 187 -8.60 -11.84 2.11
N GLY A 188 -8.75 -12.06 0.81
CA GLY A 188 -7.66 -12.06 -0.16
C GLY A 188 -6.85 -10.76 -0.14
N VAL A 189 -7.51 -9.60 -0.01
CA VAL A 189 -6.84 -8.28 0.06
C VAL A 189 -5.82 -8.15 1.22
N PHE A 190 -5.85 -9.04 2.21
CA PHE A 190 -4.92 -9.05 3.35
C PHE A 190 -4.01 -10.28 3.38
N THR A 191 -4.47 -11.41 2.82
CA THR A 191 -3.70 -12.66 2.69
C THR A 191 -4.21 -13.46 1.49
N THR A 192 -3.32 -13.75 0.55
CA THR A 192 -3.53 -14.64 -0.59
C THR A 192 -3.85 -16.07 -0.15
N MET A 193 -3.53 -16.44 1.09
CA MET A 193 -3.89 -17.75 1.67
C MET A 193 -5.38 -17.85 2.05
N SER A 194 -6.15 -16.76 1.99
CA SER A 194 -7.60 -16.81 2.22
C SER A 194 -8.35 -17.42 1.05
N TYR A 195 -9.41 -18.16 1.35
CA TYR A 195 -10.39 -18.62 0.36
C TYR A 195 -11.44 -17.55 0.03
N ASN A 196 -11.49 -16.45 0.79
CA ASN A 196 -12.32 -15.30 0.49
C ASN A 196 -11.52 -14.30 -0.36
N THR A 197 -11.16 -14.69 -1.58
CA THR A 197 -10.28 -13.91 -2.49
C THR A 197 -10.86 -12.53 -2.80
N GLY A 198 -10.00 -11.56 -3.07
CA GLY A 198 -10.35 -10.16 -3.28
C GLY A 198 -10.72 -9.45 -1.98
N PHE A 199 -11.59 -8.45 -2.08
CA PHE A 199 -12.07 -7.65 -0.95
C PHE A 199 -13.60 -7.75 -0.83
N GLU A 200 -14.08 -8.95 -0.52
CA GLU A 200 -15.49 -9.35 -0.51
C GLU A 200 -16.41 -8.45 0.35
N THR A 201 -15.95 -7.96 1.51
CA THR A 201 -16.77 -7.09 2.38
C THR A 201 -17.00 -5.70 1.79
N ARG A 202 -16.14 -5.25 0.87
CA ARG A 202 -16.27 -3.97 0.16
C ARG A 202 -16.82 -4.14 -1.26
N PHE A 203 -16.44 -5.21 -1.96
CA PHE A 203 -16.79 -5.49 -3.34
C PHE A 203 -17.38 -6.91 -3.51
N PRO A 204 -18.58 -7.19 -2.97
CA PRO A 204 -19.17 -8.54 -2.94
C PRO A 204 -19.63 -9.09 -4.30
N PHE A 205 -19.41 -8.36 -5.40
CA PHE A 205 -19.85 -8.74 -6.74
C PHE A 205 -18.72 -8.53 -7.75
N HIS A 206 -17.76 -9.46 -7.75
CA HIS A 206 -16.72 -9.54 -8.76
C HIS A 206 -16.66 -10.96 -9.34
N SER A 207 -17.24 -11.15 -10.54
CA SER A 207 -17.36 -12.48 -11.18
C SER A 207 -16.48 -12.65 -12.41
N ASN A 208 -15.66 -11.65 -12.73
CA ASN A 208 -14.70 -11.78 -13.82
C ASN A 208 -13.52 -12.61 -13.30
N LEU A 209 -12.99 -13.53 -14.12
CA LEU A 209 -11.90 -14.41 -13.70
C LEU A 209 -10.53 -13.90 -14.16
N ASN A 210 -10.48 -12.77 -14.86
CA ASN A 210 -9.28 -12.30 -15.56
C ASN A 210 -8.60 -11.08 -14.92
N TYR A 211 -9.16 -10.55 -13.82
CA TYR A 211 -8.62 -9.41 -13.09
C TYR A 211 -9.25 -9.37 -11.70
N GLY A 212 -8.81 -8.48 -10.83
CA GLY A 212 -9.46 -8.16 -9.55
C GLY A 212 -9.21 -9.11 -8.40
N TYR A 213 -8.34 -10.10 -8.60
CA TYR A 213 -7.79 -10.95 -7.55
C TYR A 213 -6.40 -10.45 -7.15
N GLU A 214 -5.80 -11.12 -6.18
CA GLU A 214 -4.46 -10.84 -5.68
C GLU A 214 -3.43 -11.04 -6.81
N GLY A 215 -2.62 -10.02 -7.02
CA GLY A 215 -1.51 -10.03 -7.97
C GLY A 215 -0.16 -10.29 -7.31
N THR A 216 -0.08 -10.33 -5.97
CA THR A 216 1.14 -10.52 -5.17
C THR A 216 0.83 -11.32 -3.91
N PRO A 217 1.84 -11.82 -3.17
CA PRO A 217 1.68 -12.05 -1.73
C PRO A 217 1.18 -10.76 -1.06
N MET A 218 0.26 -10.88 -0.11
CA MET A 218 -0.34 -9.74 0.57
C MET A 218 0.33 -9.48 1.93
N ALA A 219 0.02 -8.37 2.60
CA ALA A 219 0.83 -7.88 3.71
C ALA A 219 1.02 -8.89 4.86
N LEU A 220 0.00 -9.70 5.19
CA LEU A 220 0.14 -10.76 6.20
C LEU A 220 0.97 -11.93 5.68
N ASP A 221 0.87 -12.26 4.39
CA ASP A 221 1.70 -13.30 3.77
C ASP A 221 3.17 -12.90 3.77
N ILE A 222 3.46 -11.64 3.40
CA ILE A 222 4.80 -11.05 3.40
C ILE A 222 5.38 -11.14 4.82
N ALA A 223 4.65 -10.68 5.83
CA ALA A 223 5.13 -10.75 7.20
C ALA A 223 5.37 -12.20 7.68
N ALA A 224 4.49 -13.15 7.31
CA ALA A 224 4.64 -14.55 7.66
C ALA A 224 5.84 -15.21 6.98
N VAL A 225 6.02 -15.02 5.67
CA VAL A 225 7.16 -15.60 4.92
C VAL A 225 8.48 -14.97 5.35
N GLN A 226 8.50 -13.67 5.68
CA GLN A 226 9.68 -13.00 6.23
C GLN A 226 10.01 -13.47 7.65
N ALA A 227 9.02 -13.88 8.45
CA ALA A 227 9.29 -14.51 9.74
C ALA A 227 9.97 -15.88 9.61
N ILE A 228 9.76 -16.58 8.47
CA ILE A 228 10.38 -17.87 8.16
C ILE A 228 11.77 -17.68 7.55
N TYR A 229 11.89 -16.88 6.49
CA TYR A 229 13.08 -16.81 5.63
C TYR A 229 13.87 -15.49 5.78
N GLY A 230 13.34 -14.50 6.50
CA GLY A 230 13.87 -13.15 6.53
C GLY A 230 13.48 -12.33 5.30
N ALA A 231 13.48 -11.01 5.46
CA ALA A 231 13.11 -10.06 4.43
C ALA A 231 14.20 -9.88 3.35
N ASN A 232 13.78 -9.78 2.08
CA ASN A 232 14.65 -9.32 1.01
C ASN A 232 14.80 -7.79 1.10
N THR A 233 15.98 -7.31 1.50
CA THR A 233 16.23 -5.88 1.74
C THR A 233 16.81 -5.14 0.53
N THR A 234 16.64 -5.67 -0.68
CA THR A 234 17.24 -5.11 -1.91
C THR A 234 16.26 -4.92 -3.06
N TYR A 235 15.01 -5.33 -2.88
CA TYR A 235 13.96 -5.18 -3.88
C TYR A 235 13.38 -3.76 -3.83
N ALA A 236 13.16 -3.13 -4.99
CA ALA A 236 12.65 -1.76 -5.09
C ALA A 236 13.35 -0.84 -4.07
N SER A 237 14.66 -0.63 -4.27
CA SER A 237 15.49 0.14 -3.33
C SER A 237 15.81 1.55 -3.84
N GLY A 238 15.03 2.03 -4.81
CA GLY A 238 15.11 3.38 -5.35
C GLY A 238 13.74 4.05 -5.26
N SER A 239 13.64 5.30 -5.70
CA SER A 239 12.35 5.99 -5.76
C SER A 239 11.42 5.36 -6.79
N ASP A 240 10.34 4.77 -6.32
CA ASP A 240 9.37 4.01 -7.12
C ASP A 240 7.98 4.67 -7.11
N ILE A 241 7.23 4.47 -8.21
CA ILE A 241 5.87 5.02 -8.38
C ILE A 241 4.88 3.87 -8.50
N TYR A 242 3.91 3.85 -7.58
CA TYR A 242 2.83 2.87 -7.49
C TYR A 242 1.51 3.48 -7.96
N THR A 243 1.15 3.24 -9.23
CA THR A 243 -0.06 3.83 -9.82
C THR A 243 -1.31 3.02 -9.49
N LEU A 244 -2.34 3.67 -8.93
CA LEU A 244 -3.64 3.04 -8.68
C LEU A 244 -4.34 2.66 -10.00
N PRO A 245 -4.90 1.44 -10.11
CA PRO A 245 -5.71 1.08 -11.27
C PRO A 245 -6.96 1.97 -11.39
N THR A 246 -7.27 2.40 -12.60
CA THR A 246 -8.42 3.30 -12.89
C THR A 246 -9.55 2.63 -13.67
N VAL A 247 -9.36 1.36 -14.07
CA VAL A 247 -10.33 0.57 -14.83
C VAL A 247 -10.38 -0.86 -14.32
N ASN A 248 -11.53 -1.53 -14.49
CA ASN A 248 -11.70 -2.97 -14.21
C ASN A 248 -11.44 -3.78 -15.48
N ALA A 249 -10.18 -4.14 -15.72
CA ALA A 249 -9.73 -4.88 -16.89
C ALA A 249 -8.55 -5.79 -16.56
N SER A 250 -8.13 -6.63 -17.50
CA SER A 250 -6.90 -7.44 -17.36
C SER A 250 -5.73 -6.56 -16.92
N GLY A 251 -5.01 -6.96 -15.87
CA GLY A 251 -3.94 -6.16 -15.26
C GLY A 251 -4.38 -5.32 -14.04
N THR A 252 -5.67 -5.30 -13.71
CA THR A 252 -6.17 -4.75 -12.44
C THR A 252 -6.09 -5.81 -11.35
N PHE A 253 -5.48 -5.52 -10.21
CA PHE A 253 -5.33 -6.45 -9.09
C PHE A 253 -5.15 -5.75 -7.75
N TRP A 254 -5.28 -6.53 -6.68
CA TRP A 254 -4.84 -6.15 -5.34
C TRP A 254 -3.39 -6.56 -5.15
N ALA A 255 -2.58 -5.68 -4.57
CA ALA A 255 -1.20 -5.99 -4.22
C ALA A 255 -0.83 -5.44 -2.85
N ALA A 256 0.19 -6.03 -2.22
CA ALA A 256 0.88 -5.40 -1.10
C ALA A 256 2.24 -4.88 -1.58
N ILE A 257 2.52 -3.61 -1.30
CA ILE A 257 3.79 -2.99 -1.65
C ILE A 257 4.87 -3.50 -0.70
N TRP A 258 5.92 -4.09 -1.26
CA TRP A 258 7.20 -4.33 -0.60
C TRP A 258 8.26 -3.47 -1.28
N ASP A 259 8.81 -2.55 -0.52
CA ASP A 259 9.80 -1.57 -0.95
C ASP A 259 10.85 -1.44 0.15
N THR A 260 12.11 -1.29 -0.23
CA THR A 260 13.25 -1.32 0.72
C THR A 260 13.96 0.01 0.85
N GLY A 261 13.49 1.03 0.14
CA GLY A 261 13.87 2.41 0.36
C GLY A 261 13.90 3.19 -0.94
N GLY A 262 13.89 4.50 -0.81
CA GLY A 262 13.61 5.36 -1.93
C GLY A 262 12.92 6.60 -1.40
N PHE A 263 12.32 7.34 -2.32
CA PHE A 263 11.22 8.23 -1.98
C PHE A 263 10.09 7.76 -2.87
N ASP A 264 9.06 7.18 -2.26
CA ASP A 264 8.12 6.34 -2.99
C ASP A 264 6.74 6.97 -2.97
N THR A 265 6.02 6.87 -4.10
CA THR A 265 4.76 7.57 -4.28
C THR A 265 3.66 6.62 -4.73
N ILE A 266 2.52 6.63 -4.03
CA ILE A 266 1.27 6.10 -4.57
C ILE A 266 0.55 7.22 -5.33
N THR A 267 0.23 7.01 -6.61
CA THR A 267 -0.39 8.04 -7.46
C THR A 267 -1.69 7.56 -8.11
N ALA A 268 -2.66 8.45 -8.17
CA ALA A 268 -3.89 8.34 -8.94
C ALA A 268 -3.94 9.34 -10.10
N ASN A 269 -2.82 9.98 -10.43
CA ASN A 269 -2.78 11.02 -11.45
C ASN A 269 -3.42 10.55 -12.78
N GLY A 270 -4.20 11.43 -13.39
CA GLY A 270 -4.94 11.18 -14.62
C GLY A 270 -6.30 10.48 -14.43
N THR A 271 -6.69 10.14 -13.20
CA THR A 271 -8.06 9.67 -12.91
C THR A 271 -9.02 10.81 -12.61
N ASN A 272 -10.32 10.59 -12.82
CA ASN A 272 -11.41 11.44 -12.32
C ASN A 272 -12.29 10.71 -11.30
N LEU A 273 -11.87 9.53 -10.87
CA LEU A 273 -12.49 8.79 -9.80
C LEU A 273 -12.02 9.36 -8.47
N ASN A 274 -12.90 9.39 -7.49
CA ASN A 274 -12.49 9.60 -6.11
C ASN A 274 -11.59 8.44 -5.67
N VAL A 275 -10.47 8.74 -5.03
CA VAL A 275 -9.54 7.76 -4.50
C VAL A 275 -9.37 7.89 -3.00
N VAL A 276 -8.98 6.79 -2.38
CA VAL A 276 -8.38 6.78 -1.05
C VAL A 276 -6.95 6.32 -1.22
N ILE A 277 -6.00 7.10 -0.71
CA ILE A 277 -4.58 6.72 -0.60
C ILE A 277 -4.20 6.83 0.87
N ASP A 278 -3.72 5.73 1.45
CA ASP A 278 -3.28 5.65 2.83
C ASP A 278 -1.85 5.11 2.87
N LEU A 279 -0.92 5.94 3.32
CA LEU A 279 0.52 5.67 3.31
C LEU A 279 0.99 4.87 4.53
N ARG A 280 0.08 4.48 5.42
CA ARG A 280 0.44 3.72 6.62
C ARG A 280 0.69 2.25 6.28
N PRO A 281 1.83 1.68 6.70
CA PRO A 281 2.09 0.26 6.52
C PRO A 281 1.19 -0.60 7.40
N ALA A 282 1.12 -1.88 7.09
CA ALA A 282 0.44 -2.87 7.93
C ALA A 282 1.03 -2.87 9.36
N PRO A 283 0.27 -2.45 10.39
CA PRO A 283 0.71 -2.48 11.79
C PRO A 283 0.82 -3.90 12.36
N LEU A 284 0.39 -4.93 11.60
CA LEU A 284 0.29 -6.32 12.03
C LEU A 284 -0.54 -6.48 13.31
N SER A 285 -1.38 -5.51 13.65
CA SER A 285 -2.18 -5.53 14.86
C SER A 285 -3.47 -4.74 14.71
N GLY A 286 -4.45 -5.06 15.56
CA GLY A 286 -5.75 -4.39 15.55
C GLY A 286 -6.57 -4.67 14.29
N GLU A 287 -7.46 -3.73 13.95
CA GLU A 287 -8.38 -3.85 12.83
C GLU A 287 -7.72 -3.76 11.46
N ASN A 288 -6.57 -3.09 11.39
CA ASN A 288 -5.81 -2.90 10.16
C ASN A 288 -4.59 -3.82 10.10
N ALA A 289 -4.58 -4.98 10.78
CA ALA A 289 -3.40 -5.83 10.84
C ALA A 289 -2.86 -6.23 9.45
N GLY A 290 -3.74 -6.36 8.45
CA GLY A 290 -3.38 -6.62 7.05
C GLY A 290 -3.07 -5.38 6.20
N GLY A 291 -3.03 -4.19 6.79
CA GLY A 291 -2.76 -2.93 6.09
C GLY A 291 -3.99 -2.08 5.83
N TYR A 292 -3.72 -0.80 5.55
CA TYR A 292 -4.70 0.16 5.07
C TYR A 292 -4.80 0.01 3.54
N VAL A 293 -6.01 0.15 2.99
CA VAL A 293 -6.26 -0.12 1.56
C VAL A 293 -6.39 1.18 0.78
N SER A 294 -5.42 1.41 -0.11
CA SER A 294 -5.44 2.45 -1.13
C SER A 294 -6.15 1.94 -2.38
N ALA A 295 -7.20 2.64 -2.85
CA ALA A 295 -8.01 2.22 -4.00
C ALA A 295 -8.81 3.36 -4.62
N ALA A 296 -9.04 3.26 -5.94
CA ALA A 296 -9.99 4.11 -6.66
C ALA A 296 -11.43 3.61 -6.52
N GLN A 297 -12.40 4.54 -6.49
CA GLN A 297 -13.81 4.21 -6.32
C GLN A 297 -14.32 3.27 -7.42
N GLY A 298 -14.84 2.11 -7.01
CA GLY A 298 -15.45 1.13 -7.92
C GLY A 298 -14.44 0.26 -8.67
N ILE A 299 -13.14 0.41 -8.42
CA ILE A 299 -12.08 -0.41 -8.99
C ILE A 299 -11.75 -1.55 -8.02
N VAL A 300 -11.75 -2.77 -8.55
CA VAL A 300 -11.39 -3.99 -7.78
C VAL A 300 -9.88 -4.21 -7.82
N GLY A 301 -9.11 -3.19 -7.42
CA GLY A 301 -7.67 -3.25 -7.39
C GLY A 301 -7.09 -2.02 -6.69
N GLY A 302 -5.84 -2.14 -6.27
CA GLY A 302 -5.18 -1.16 -5.42
C GLY A 302 -4.13 -1.80 -4.53
N PHE A 303 -3.76 -1.09 -3.47
CA PHE A 303 -2.61 -1.43 -2.66
C PHE A 303 -2.94 -1.53 -1.17
N THR A 304 -2.33 -2.51 -0.52
CA THR A 304 -1.91 -2.38 0.88
C THR A 304 -0.41 -2.13 0.92
N ILE A 305 0.13 -1.72 2.07
CA ILE A 305 1.58 -1.54 2.26
C ILE A 305 2.05 -2.58 3.29
N ALA A 306 3.08 -3.35 2.96
CA ALA A 306 3.62 -4.36 3.87
C ALA A 306 4.25 -3.73 5.12
N ALA A 307 4.40 -4.53 6.18
CA ALA A 307 4.98 -4.04 7.43
C ALA A 307 6.42 -3.56 7.24
N ASN A 308 6.78 -2.44 7.88
CA ASN A 308 8.10 -1.80 7.81
C ASN A 308 8.48 -1.22 6.43
N VAL A 309 7.54 -1.12 5.50
CA VAL A 309 7.69 -0.34 4.28
C VAL A 309 7.33 1.11 4.57
N LEU A 310 8.10 2.04 4.02
CA LEU A 310 7.83 3.47 4.09
C LEU A 310 7.45 3.95 2.68
N ILE A 311 6.33 4.66 2.58
CA ILE A 311 5.93 5.40 1.39
C ILE A 311 5.71 6.84 1.84
N GLU A 312 6.34 7.81 1.18
CA GLU A 312 6.31 9.21 1.58
C GLU A 312 5.38 10.06 0.72
N GLY A 313 5.13 9.64 -0.52
CA GLY A 313 4.34 10.38 -1.49
C GLY A 313 2.93 9.83 -1.69
N ALA A 314 1.94 10.73 -1.72
CA ALA A 314 0.61 10.46 -2.25
C ALA A 314 0.20 11.55 -3.25
N GLU A 315 -0.32 11.13 -4.39
CA GLU A 315 -0.85 12.04 -5.41
C GLU A 315 -2.26 11.60 -5.81
N GLY A 316 -3.24 12.48 -5.58
CA GLY A 316 -4.63 12.35 -6.01
C GLY A 316 -4.81 12.53 -7.52
N GLY A 317 -6.06 12.50 -7.96
CA GLY A 317 -6.48 12.72 -9.33
C GLY A 317 -7.29 14.00 -9.48
N SER A 318 -8.36 13.92 -10.26
CA SER A 318 -9.33 15.01 -10.45
C SER A 318 -10.67 14.77 -9.72
N GLY A 319 -10.70 13.73 -8.87
CA GLY A 319 -11.86 13.35 -8.07
C GLY A 319 -11.87 14.08 -6.73
N ALA A 320 -12.83 13.77 -5.85
CA ALA A 320 -12.74 14.21 -4.45
C ALA A 320 -12.05 13.12 -3.63
N ASP A 321 -10.77 13.33 -3.36
CA ASP A 321 -9.83 12.32 -2.89
C ASP A 321 -9.57 12.42 -1.39
N SER A 322 -9.13 11.32 -0.79
CA SER A 322 -8.72 11.25 0.60
C SER A 322 -7.31 10.70 0.68
N LEU A 323 -6.37 11.54 1.09
CA LEU A 323 -4.95 11.22 1.21
C LEU A 323 -4.56 11.23 2.69
N VAL A 324 -3.94 10.15 3.16
CA VAL A 324 -3.49 10.00 4.55
C VAL A 324 -2.02 9.64 4.54
N GLY A 325 -1.20 10.48 5.16
CA GLY A 325 0.22 10.28 5.41
C GLY A 325 0.49 9.23 6.49
N ASN A 326 1.67 9.27 7.08
CA ASN A 326 2.14 8.34 8.09
C ASN A 326 2.98 9.07 9.16
N GLY A 327 3.99 8.39 9.71
CA GLY A 327 4.80 8.93 10.80
C GLY A 327 6.09 9.64 10.36
N ALA A 328 6.29 9.79 9.05
CA ALA A 328 7.45 10.40 8.43
C ALA A 328 7.08 11.69 7.72
N ASP A 329 8.08 12.44 7.25
CA ASP A 329 7.88 13.62 6.41
C ASP A 329 7.26 13.19 5.07
N ASN A 330 6.03 13.62 4.78
CA ASN A 330 5.26 13.21 3.61
C ASN A 330 5.07 14.33 2.58
N LEU A 331 4.81 13.94 1.33
CA LEU A 331 4.34 14.82 0.26
C LEU A 331 2.95 14.37 -0.17
N LEU A 332 1.92 15.16 0.14
CA LEU A 332 0.53 14.88 -0.23
C LEU A 332 0.03 15.93 -1.22
N VAL A 333 -0.43 15.50 -2.39
CA VAL A 333 -0.93 16.39 -3.46
C VAL A 333 -2.34 15.97 -3.87
N GLY A 334 -3.35 16.78 -3.57
CA GLY A 334 -4.77 16.54 -3.90
C GLY A 334 -5.06 16.65 -5.40
N ASN A 335 -4.40 17.59 -6.08
CA ASN A 335 -4.62 17.97 -7.48
C ASN A 335 -5.95 18.72 -7.69
N ASN A 336 -6.92 18.16 -8.42
CA ASN A 336 -8.20 18.84 -8.61
C ASN A 336 -9.25 18.06 -7.82
N GLY A 337 -10.19 18.74 -7.18
CA GLY A 337 -11.15 18.02 -6.38
C GLY A 337 -11.61 18.83 -5.19
N ASN A 338 -12.40 18.19 -4.34
CA ASN A 338 -12.60 18.69 -2.99
C ASN A 338 -11.97 17.64 -2.10
N ASP A 339 -10.70 17.83 -1.78
CA ASP A 339 -9.84 16.79 -1.26
C ASP A 339 -9.71 16.89 0.26
N MET A 340 -9.42 15.75 0.88
CA MET A 340 -9.10 15.66 2.30
C MET A 340 -7.70 15.11 2.47
N LEU A 341 -6.80 15.93 3.00
CA LEU A 341 -5.40 15.58 3.24
C LEU A 341 -5.14 15.52 4.75
N PHE A 342 -4.52 14.44 5.20
CA PHE A 342 -4.11 14.22 6.59
C PHE A 342 -2.61 13.88 6.64
N GLY A 343 -1.75 14.80 7.11
CA GLY A 343 -0.30 14.59 7.23
C GLY A 343 0.07 13.58 8.32
N LEU A 344 -0.56 13.75 9.50
CA LEU A 344 -0.30 13.02 10.74
C LEU A 344 0.94 13.52 11.48
N THR A 345 2.06 12.78 11.49
CA THR A 345 3.24 13.23 12.21
C THR A 345 4.43 13.23 11.30
N GLY A 346 5.23 14.29 11.31
CA GLY A 346 6.30 14.50 10.33
C GLY A 346 6.30 15.97 9.94
N ASN A 347 7.34 16.44 9.27
CA ASN A 347 7.30 17.76 8.64
C ASN A 347 6.78 17.56 7.22
N ASP A 348 5.49 17.76 7.05
CA ASP A 348 4.77 17.37 5.85
C ASP A 348 4.63 18.53 4.86
N ASP A 349 4.65 18.20 3.57
CA ASP A 349 4.30 19.11 2.49
C ASP A 349 2.90 18.71 1.94
N LEU A 350 1.87 19.52 2.18
CA LEU A 350 0.48 19.24 1.83
C LEU A 350 -0.08 20.30 0.86
N TYR A 351 -0.52 19.87 -0.31
CA TYR A 351 -1.07 20.71 -1.37
C TYR A 351 -2.49 20.24 -1.73
N GLY A 352 -3.51 21.07 -1.48
CA GLY A 352 -4.90 20.79 -1.87
C GLY A 352 -5.06 20.84 -3.38
N GLY A 353 -4.80 21.99 -3.96
CA GLY A 353 -4.82 22.22 -5.40
C GLY A 353 -6.06 23.00 -5.83
N ILE A 354 -6.84 22.50 -6.78
CA ILE A 354 -8.06 23.19 -7.25
C ILE A 354 -9.29 22.57 -6.60
N GLY A 355 -10.04 23.38 -5.86
CA GLY A 355 -11.41 23.12 -5.43
C GLY A 355 -11.61 23.45 -3.95
N LEU A 356 -12.47 22.74 -3.22
CA LEU A 356 -12.72 23.06 -1.80
C LEU A 356 -12.07 22.00 -0.94
N ASP A 357 -10.86 22.29 -0.49
CA ASP A 357 -9.99 21.34 0.17
C ASP A 357 -10.04 21.46 1.69
N THR A 358 -9.70 20.37 2.36
CA THR A 358 -9.54 20.31 3.80
C THR A 358 -8.24 19.62 4.13
N ILE A 359 -7.32 20.38 4.75
CA ILE A 359 -5.96 19.93 5.06
C ILE A 359 -5.77 19.92 6.57
N HIS A 360 -5.33 18.79 7.11
CA HIS A 360 -4.97 18.58 8.51
C HIS A 360 -3.53 18.06 8.56
N SER A 361 -2.56 18.86 9.00
CA SER A 361 -1.16 18.40 9.06
C SER A 361 -0.80 17.67 10.36
N ASP A 362 -1.49 18.00 11.47
CA ASP A 362 -1.34 17.42 12.82
C ASP A 362 -0.05 17.82 13.58
N SER A 363 1.09 17.14 13.43
CA SER A 363 2.27 17.49 14.24
C SER A 363 3.58 17.46 13.46
N GLY A 364 4.34 18.54 13.60
CA GLY A 364 5.60 18.77 12.89
C GLY A 364 5.61 20.18 12.34
N ASN A 365 6.70 20.62 11.73
CA ASN A 365 6.75 21.94 11.11
C ASN A 365 6.35 21.81 9.65
N ASP A 366 5.09 22.07 9.36
CA ASP A 366 4.45 21.67 8.13
C ASP A 366 4.38 22.82 7.10
N LEU A 367 4.21 22.43 5.84
CA LEU A 367 3.96 23.30 4.71
C LEU A 367 2.57 22.99 4.14
N LEU A 368 1.63 23.91 4.28
CA LEU A 368 0.26 23.76 3.79
C LEU A 368 -0.03 24.76 2.68
N SER A 369 -0.61 24.29 1.59
CA SER A 369 -1.16 25.12 0.51
C SER A 369 -2.57 24.65 0.17
N GLY A 370 -3.58 25.51 0.36
CA GLY A 370 -4.96 25.25 -0.07
C GLY A 370 -5.05 25.21 -1.59
N GLY A 371 -4.66 26.30 -2.23
CA GLY A 371 -4.66 26.43 -3.70
C GLY A 371 -5.85 27.26 -4.16
N ASP A 372 -6.49 26.90 -5.28
CA ASP A 372 -7.65 27.65 -5.79
C ASP A 372 -8.94 27.13 -5.13
N GLY A 373 -9.60 27.96 -4.32
CA GLY A 373 -10.94 27.72 -3.80
C GLY A 373 -11.18 28.30 -2.41
N ASN A 374 -12.14 27.77 -1.66
CA ASN A 374 -12.36 28.20 -0.28
C ASN A 374 -12.01 27.03 0.63
N ASP A 375 -10.77 27.03 1.11
CA ASP A 375 -10.15 25.89 1.76
C ASP A 375 -10.21 26.00 3.27
N ASN A 376 -10.05 24.84 3.94
CA ASN A 376 -9.89 24.78 5.39
C ASN A 376 -8.54 24.15 5.73
N LEU A 377 -7.64 24.94 6.31
CA LEU A 377 -6.27 24.57 6.62
C LEU A 377 -6.09 24.54 8.13
N TYR A 378 -5.77 23.37 8.68
CA TYR A 378 -5.53 23.15 10.12
C TYR A 378 -4.11 22.61 10.32
N ALA A 379 -3.20 23.46 10.77
CA ALA A 379 -1.78 23.13 10.92
C ALA A 379 -1.44 22.48 12.28
N TYR A 380 -2.27 22.73 13.30
CA TYR A 380 -2.22 22.10 14.62
C TYR A 380 -0.95 22.38 15.45
N SER A 381 0.13 21.60 15.34
CA SER A 381 1.26 21.73 16.27
C SER A 381 2.60 21.72 15.57
N GLY A 382 3.34 22.82 15.72
CA GLY A 382 4.59 23.04 15.01
C GLY A 382 4.79 24.51 14.72
N ASP A 383 5.91 24.84 14.09
CA ASP A 383 6.11 26.16 13.51
C ASP A 383 5.78 26.07 12.01
N ASP A 384 4.54 26.41 11.64
CA ASP A 384 3.98 26.04 10.33
C ASP A 384 4.01 27.17 9.29
N LEU A 385 4.05 26.80 8.02
CA LEU A 385 3.95 27.69 6.86
C LEU A 385 2.67 27.40 6.08
N ILE A 386 1.77 28.38 6.04
CA ILE A 386 0.41 28.16 5.54
C ILE A 386 0.07 29.18 4.46
N MET A 387 -0.32 28.69 3.29
CA MET A 387 -0.84 29.50 2.18
C MET A 387 -2.28 29.08 1.92
N GLY A 388 -3.23 30.02 2.06
CA GLY A 388 -4.62 29.79 1.64
C GLY A 388 -4.68 29.53 0.14
N GLY A 389 -4.06 30.43 -0.62
CA GLY A 389 -4.13 30.44 -2.07
C GLY A 389 -5.26 31.37 -2.47
N GLY A 390 -5.96 31.04 -3.55
CA GLY A 390 -7.00 31.88 -4.11
C GLY A 390 -8.41 31.58 -3.60
N GLY A 391 -9.02 32.46 -2.81
CA GLY A 391 -10.47 32.45 -2.58
C GLY A 391 -10.87 33.00 -1.22
N ASN A 392 -11.49 32.22 -0.35
CA ASN A 392 -11.84 32.72 0.99
C ASN A 392 -11.58 31.61 1.99
N ASP A 393 -10.38 31.60 2.52
CA ASP A 393 -9.87 30.46 3.24
C ASP A 393 -10.07 30.60 4.74
N PHE A 394 -10.15 29.45 5.40
CA PHE A 394 -10.03 29.36 6.84
C PHE A 394 -8.67 28.75 7.19
N ILE A 395 -7.87 29.49 7.95
CA ILE A 395 -6.54 29.09 8.40
C ILE A 395 -6.51 29.04 9.92
N ASP A 396 -6.16 27.88 10.48
CA ASP A 396 -5.87 27.66 11.89
C ASP A 396 -4.42 27.20 12.05
N GLY A 397 -3.55 28.11 12.52
CA GLY A 397 -2.13 27.78 12.79
C GLY A 397 -1.96 26.87 14.01
N GLY A 398 -2.90 26.91 14.96
CA GLY A 398 -2.84 26.07 16.14
C GLY A 398 -1.79 26.51 17.16
N SER A 399 -0.76 25.71 17.38
CA SER A 399 0.21 25.86 18.44
C SER A 399 1.64 25.83 17.93
N GLY A 400 2.37 26.90 18.23
CA GLY A 400 3.78 27.06 17.86
C GLY A 400 3.97 28.48 17.37
N ILE A 401 4.79 28.67 16.36
CA ILE A 401 5.00 29.97 15.71
C ILE A 401 4.66 29.85 14.23
N ASP A 402 3.46 30.30 13.89
CA ASP A 402 2.88 30.03 12.58
C ASP A 402 2.95 31.26 11.68
N THR A 403 3.20 31.01 10.40
CA THR A 403 3.30 32.06 9.37
C THR A 403 2.30 31.80 8.26
N ALA A 404 1.31 32.69 8.13
CA ALA A 404 0.46 32.75 6.95
C ALA A 404 1.14 33.56 5.83
N ILE A 405 1.12 33.03 4.62
CA ILE A 405 1.83 33.56 3.45
C ILE A 405 0.83 34.06 2.41
N PHE A 406 1.07 35.26 1.90
CA PHE A 406 0.25 35.93 0.89
C PHE A 406 1.13 36.31 -0.31
N GLU A 407 0.61 36.14 -1.53
CA GLU A 407 1.39 36.31 -2.76
C GLU A 407 1.59 37.76 -3.19
N GLY A 408 0.90 38.73 -2.56
CA GLY A 408 0.99 40.15 -2.88
C GLY A 408 1.88 40.94 -1.93
N ASN A 409 1.99 42.25 -2.20
CA ASN A 409 2.62 43.20 -1.27
C ASN A 409 1.60 43.63 -0.20
N ILE A 410 2.05 43.99 1.00
CA ILE A 410 1.12 44.33 2.10
C ILE A 410 0.15 45.48 1.77
N ALA A 411 0.54 46.40 0.88
CA ALA A 411 -0.30 47.52 0.45
C ALA A 411 -1.53 47.10 -0.38
N GLU A 412 -1.56 45.85 -0.84
CA GLU A 412 -2.61 45.23 -1.64
C GLU A 412 -3.67 44.57 -0.74
N TYR A 413 -3.47 44.53 0.58
CA TYR A 413 -4.37 43.89 1.53
C TYR A 413 -4.95 44.86 2.56
N SER A 414 -6.18 44.57 2.99
CA SER A 414 -6.81 45.13 4.19
C SER A 414 -6.82 44.07 5.29
N ILE A 415 -6.27 44.42 6.46
CA ILE A 415 -6.17 43.50 7.60
C ILE A 415 -7.02 44.06 8.76
N ALA A 416 -7.96 43.27 9.26
CA ALA A 416 -8.81 43.60 10.38
C ALA A 416 -8.75 42.51 11.46
N GLY A 417 -8.50 42.88 12.72
CA GLY A 417 -8.48 41.94 13.84
C GLY A 417 -9.69 42.09 14.77
N SER A 418 -10.17 40.94 15.29
CA SER A 418 -11.19 40.86 16.32
C SER A 418 -10.90 39.69 17.26
N GLY A 419 -10.28 39.99 18.41
CA GLY A 419 -9.80 38.94 19.32
C GLY A 419 -8.62 38.20 18.68
N ASN A 420 -8.67 36.86 18.67
CA ASN A 420 -7.62 36.02 18.08
C ASN A 420 -7.87 35.71 16.60
N THR A 421 -8.88 36.34 16.00
CA THR A 421 -9.23 36.18 14.60
C THR A 421 -8.74 37.39 13.82
N LEU A 422 -8.06 37.15 12.70
CA LEU A 422 -7.78 38.12 11.66
C LEU A 422 -8.65 37.85 10.44
N THR A 423 -9.05 38.92 9.78
CA THR A 423 -9.58 38.89 8.42
C THR A 423 -8.59 39.63 7.54
N VAL A 424 -8.01 38.93 6.56
CA VAL A 424 -7.09 39.49 5.55
C VAL A 424 -7.82 39.49 4.22
N THR A 425 -8.00 40.66 3.63
CA THR A 425 -8.74 40.82 2.37
C THR A 425 -7.83 41.43 1.33
N ASP A 426 -7.61 40.73 0.21
CA ASP A 426 -7.05 41.35 -0.99
C ASP A 426 -8.01 42.44 -1.49
N VAL A 427 -7.52 43.68 -1.62
CA VAL A 427 -8.30 44.84 -2.07
C VAL A 427 -8.11 45.15 -3.55
N LEU A 428 -7.24 44.42 -4.24
CA LEU A 428 -7.14 44.41 -5.69
C LEU A 428 -7.99 43.27 -6.27
N ASP A 429 -8.29 43.35 -7.57
CA ASP A 429 -8.81 42.16 -8.29
C ASP A 429 -7.63 41.17 -8.39
N GLY A 430 -7.41 40.37 -7.34
CA GLY A 430 -6.37 39.33 -7.24
C GLY A 430 -6.94 37.98 -6.80
N SER A 431 -6.07 36.98 -6.73
CA SER A 431 -6.40 35.56 -6.48
C SER A 431 -6.90 35.32 -5.07
N ASP A 432 -6.27 35.94 -4.07
CA ASP A 432 -6.31 35.47 -2.68
C ASP A 432 -7.67 35.67 -2.00
N GLY A 433 -8.40 36.74 -2.36
CA GLY A 433 -9.75 37.00 -1.87
C GLY A 433 -9.83 37.40 -0.39
N THR A 434 -10.58 36.70 0.47
CA THR A 434 -10.78 37.10 1.89
C THR A 434 -10.67 35.95 2.87
N ASP A 435 -9.58 35.96 3.63
CA ASP A 435 -9.20 34.85 4.50
C ASP A 435 -9.47 35.15 5.96
N THR A 436 -9.85 34.11 6.69
CA THR A 436 -10.06 34.12 8.13
C THR A 436 -8.97 33.31 8.80
N LEU A 437 -8.10 33.98 9.55
CA LEU A 437 -6.96 33.38 10.22
C LEU A 437 -7.21 33.36 11.73
N VAL A 438 -6.93 32.24 12.38
CA VAL A 438 -6.88 32.10 13.83
C VAL A 438 -5.56 31.46 14.25
N TRP A 439 -5.05 31.89 15.41
CA TRP A 439 -3.81 31.33 15.98
C TRP A 439 -2.61 31.35 15.01
N VAL A 440 -2.43 32.49 14.33
CA VAL A 440 -1.26 32.75 13.47
C VAL A 440 -0.46 33.90 14.06
N GLU A 441 0.86 33.76 14.16
CA GLU A 441 1.76 34.76 14.76
C GLU A 441 2.28 35.77 13.73
N PHE A 442 2.54 35.33 12.50
CA PHE A 442 3.16 36.15 11.45
C PHE A 442 2.36 36.12 10.14
N LEU A 443 2.29 37.29 9.49
CA LEU A 443 1.78 37.43 8.14
C LEU A 443 2.94 37.82 7.23
N GLN A 444 3.25 36.98 6.26
CA GLN A 444 4.31 37.20 5.28
C GLN A 444 3.71 37.64 3.95
N PHE A 445 4.17 38.80 3.47
CA PHE A 445 3.89 39.35 2.15
C PHE A 445 5.21 39.42 1.35
N ASN A 446 5.13 39.68 0.05
CA ASN A 446 6.31 39.76 -0.82
C ASN A 446 7.33 40.83 -0.39
N ASP A 447 6.88 41.94 0.17
CA ASP A 447 7.72 43.08 0.53
C ASP A 447 8.03 43.19 2.03
N THR A 448 7.30 42.47 2.89
CA THR A 448 7.48 42.54 4.34
C THR A 448 6.83 41.36 5.08
N THR A 449 7.30 41.11 6.30
CA THR A 449 6.58 40.31 7.31
C THR A 449 6.11 41.22 8.43
N VAL A 450 4.89 41.02 8.92
CA VAL A 450 4.31 41.74 10.06
C VAL A 450 3.82 40.76 11.12
N ALA A 451 3.77 41.20 12.38
CA ALA A 451 3.22 40.39 13.45
C ALA A 451 1.69 40.49 13.43
N ALA A 452 0.98 39.37 13.51
CA ALA A 452 -0.49 39.33 13.61
C ALA A 452 -1.01 40.17 14.79
N SER A 453 -0.25 40.22 15.89
CA SER A 453 -0.55 41.01 17.08
C SER A 453 -0.69 42.52 16.81
N ASP A 454 -0.09 43.04 15.74
CA ASP A 454 -0.20 44.46 15.35
C ASP A 454 -1.63 44.84 14.94
N TYR A 455 -2.46 43.84 14.58
CA TYR A 455 -3.82 44.02 14.09
C TYR A 455 -4.90 43.53 15.08
N GLN A 456 -4.52 42.74 16.10
CA GLN A 456 -5.45 42.15 17.08
C GLN A 456 -5.65 42.98 18.37
N GLY A 457 -4.93 44.09 18.54
CA GLY A 457 -5.15 45.01 19.67
C GLY A 457 -4.72 44.49 21.06
N SER A 458 -3.97 43.39 21.16
CA SER A 458 -3.36 42.95 22.43
C SER A 458 -2.00 42.22 22.24
N ASN A 459 -1.11 42.41 23.23
CA ASN A 459 0.28 41.91 23.41
C ASN A 459 1.11 41.59 22.16
N SER A 460 2.07 42.48 21.87
CA SER A 460 3.07 42.37 20.81
C SER A 460 3.97 41.13 20.99
N ILE A 461 4.03 40.27 19.97
CA ILE A 461 5.17 39.38 19.75
C ILE A 461 6.25 40.21 19.07
N ALA A 462 7.49 40.15 19.57
CA ALA A 462 8.58 40.95 19.03
C ALA A 462 9.09 40.32 17.73
N LEU A 463 9.00 41.04 16.60
CA LEU A 463 9.61 40.69 15.30
C LEU A 463 11.11 40.30 15.39
N ALA A 464 11.81 40.70 16.45
CA ALA A 464 13.23 40.40 16.65
C ALA A 464 13.56 38.93 16.95
N SER A 465 12.56 38.07 17.24
CA SER A 465 12.74 36.62 17.38
C SER A 465 12.38 35.82 16.11
N TYR A 466 11.85 36.48 15.08
CA TYR A 466 11.44 35.83 13.84
C TYR A 466 12.60 35.81 12.85
N THR A 467 12.93 34.62 12.34
CA THR A 467 13.79 34.46 11.17
C THR A 467 12.89 33.98 10.05
N PRO A 468 12.62 34.79 9.01
CA PRO A 468 11.76 34.34 7.93
C PRO A 468 12.33 33.06 7.32
N PRO A 469 11.46 32.09 6.96
CA PRO A 469 11.87 30.91 6.22
C PRO A 469 12.68 31.30 4.98
N ALA A 470 13.61 30.43 4.59
CA ALA A 470 14.29 30.60 3.31
C ALA A 470 13.25 30.63 2.17
N SER A 471 13.52 31.43 1.13
CA SER A 471 12.61 31.69 0.01
C SER A 471 11.85 30.46 -0.47
N LEU A 472 10.55 30.67 -0.71
CA LEU A 472 9.49 29.73 -1.09
C LEU A 472 9.68 29.09 -2.48
N SER A 473 10.87 28.59 -2.82
CA SER A 473 11.10 27.94 -4.12
C SER A 473 10.38 26.60 -4.28
N ARG A 474 9.62 26.16 -3.27
CA ARG A 474 8.79 24.94 -3.28
C ARG A 474 7.27 25.21 -3.34
N MET A 475 6.81 26.46 -3.14
CA MET A 475 5.37 26.80 -3.16
C MET A 475 4.88 27.41 -4.48
N ASP A 476 5.78 27.80 -5.40
CA ASP A 476 5.38 28.20 -6.76
C ASP A 476 5.16 26.95 -7.61
N ALA A 477 3.99 26.37 -7.46
CA ALA A 477 3.46 25.54 -8.50
C ALA A 477 1.96 25.79 -8.60
N SER A 478 1.63 26.67 -9.54
CA SER A 478 0.55 26.35 -10.45
C SER A 478 0.84 24.95 -11.04
N PHE A 479 0.45 23.89 -10.34
CA PHE A 479 0.55 22.49 -10.77
C PHE A 479 -0.48 22.24 -11.90
N GLY A 480 -0.34 22.97 -13.00
CA GLY A 480 -1.10 22.76 -14.22
C GLY A 480 -0.36 21.78 -15.11
N ASP A 481 -0.99 20.63 -15.37
CA ASP A 481 -0.67 19.61 -16.38
C ASP A 481 0.85 19.39 -16.64
N ASP A 482 1.35 18.26 -16.12
CA ASP A 482 2.40 17.41 -16.75
C ASP A 482 3.88 17.52 -16.27
N ASP A 483 4.24 18.09 -15.11
CA ASP A 483 5.68 18.08 -14.68
C ASP A 483 5.97 18.13 -13.15
N ALA A 484 5.03 17.74 -12.28
CA ALA A 484 5.15 17.93 -10.83
C ALA A 484 6.21 17.06 -10.10
N LEU A 485 6.63 15.91 -10.66
CA LEU A 485 7.52 14.97 -9.97
C LEU A 485 9.02 15.09 -10.31
N GLN A 486 9.41 15.92 -11.29
CA GLN A 486 10.83 16.01 -11.69
C GLN A 486 11.69 16.95 -10.84
N ALA A 487 11.11 17.69 -9.88
CA ALA A 487 11.86 18.62 -9.03
C ALA A 487 12.38 18.00 -7.72
N LEU A 488 12.04 16.74 -7.42
CA LEU A 488 12.32 16.06 -6.16
C LEU A 488 13.17 14.77 -6.30
N VAL A 489 13.64 14.43 -7.51
CA VAL A 489 14.55 13.30 -7.80
C VAL A 489 15.99 13.77 -8.03
#